data_AF-A1JIJ8-F1
#
_entry.id   AF-A1JIJ8-F1
#
_cell.length_a   1.000
_cell.length_b   1.000
_cell.length_c   1.000
_cell.angle_alpha   90.00
_cell.angle_beta   90.00
_cell.angle_gamma   90.00
#
_symmetry.space_group_name_H-M   'P 1'
#
loop_
_entity.id
_entity.type
_entity.pdbx_description
1 polymer ?
#
loop_
_entity_poly.entity_id
_entity_poly.type
_entity_poly.pdbx_seq_one_letter_code
_entity_poly.pdbx_strand_id
1 'polypeptide(L)'
;MTYRQAQDRYGIQGRSTVLTWLRKFGQLDWLSPSPARMYGINMPKMPLTPEQRIKELEQQLAESEVKAQFFEAVVKVMNTEFGATLTKKQLATLSRKRKRGDSQ
;
A
#
# COMPACT_ATOMS: atom_id res chain seq x y z
N MET A 1 5.90 -21.23 -10.32
CA MET A 1 5.43 -22.18 -9.28
C MET A 1 4.66 -23.29 -9.96
N THR A 2 5.09 -24.55 -9.86
CA THR A 2 4.35 -25.70 -10.40
C THR A 2 3.34 -26.22 -9.39
N TYR A 3 2.34 -27.00 -9.85
CA TYR A 3 1.31 -27.49 -8.94
C TYR A 3 1.89 -28.40 -7.84
N ARG A 4 2.87 -29.26 -8.16
CA ARG A 4 3.53 -30.15 -7.18
C ARG A 4 4.23 -29.36 -6.07
N GLN A 5 5.00 -28.33 -6.44
CA GLN A 5 5.67 -27.46 -5.48
C GLN A 5 4.69 -26.77 -4.53
N ALA A 6 3.50 -26.38 -5.02
CA ALA A 6 2.47 -25.80 -4.19
C ALA A 6 1.75 -26.85 -3.31
N GLN A 7 1.57 -28.09 -3.79
CA GLN A 7 1.05 -29.18 -2.97
C GLN A 7 1.98 -29.46 -1.77
N ASP A 8 3.28 -29.55 -2.02
CA ASP A 8 4.27 -29.85 -0.97
C ASP A 8 4.43 -28.68 0.00
N ARG A 9 4.50 -27.45 -0.50
CA ARG A 9 4.70 -26.25 0.34
C ARG A 9 3.49 -25.91 1.21
N TYR A 10 2.28 -26.13 0.70
CA TYR A 10 1.03 -25.71 1.38
C TYR A 10 0.19 -26.88 1.88
N GLY A 11 0.68 -28.13 1.77
CA GLY A 11 -0.04 -29.33 2.22
C GLY A 11 -1.33 -29.62 1.45
N ILE A 12 -1.43 -29.16 0.19
CA ILE A 12 -2.65 -29.28 -0.60
C ILE A 12 -2.69 -30.66 -1.28
N GLN A 13 -3.60 -31.53 -0.84
CA GLN A 13 -3.71 -32.90 -1.35
C GLN A 13 -4.22 -32.97 -2.81
N GLY A 14 -5.11 -32.04 -3.20
CA GLY A 14 -5.74 -32.05 -4.53
C GLY A 14 -5.07 -31.11 -5.54
N ARG A 15 -4.59 -31.67 -6.67
CA ARG A 15 -4.08 -30.87 -7.81
C ARG A 15 -5.13 -29.86 -8.31
N SER A 16 -6.40 -30.24 -8.35
CA SER A 16 -7.51 -29.38 -8.79
C SER A 16 -7.67 -28.14 -7.92
N THR A 17 -7.45 -28.27 -6.60
CA THR A 17 -7.47 -27.14 -5.66
C THR A 17 -6.35 -26.16 -5.96
N VAL A 18 -5.12 -26.67 -6.16
CA VAL A 18 -3.97 -25.85 -6.54
C VAL A 18 -4.22 -25.13 -7.87
N LEU A 19 -4.74 -25.84 -8.88
CA LEU A 19 -5.05 -25.24 -10.18
C LEU A 19 -6.18 -24.21 -10.09
N THR A 20 -7.20 -24.45 -9.27
CA THR A 20 -8.27 -23.48 -9.03
C THR A 20 -7.73 -22.21 -8.39
N TRP A 21 -6.84 -22.33 -7.42
CA TRP A 21 -6.17 -21.20 -6.78
C TRP A 21 -5.27 -20.45 -7.77
N LEU A 22 -4.51 -21.18 -8.59
CA LEU A 22 -3.68 -20.58 -9.65
C LEU A 22 -4.49 -19.93 -10.78
N ARG A 23 -5.76 -20.31 -10.99
CA ARG A 23 -6.66 -19.64 -11.94
C ARG A 23 -7.35 -18.41 -11.34
N LYS A 24 -7.72 -18.47 -10.06
CA LYS A 24 -8.41 -17.38 -9.36
C LYS A 24 -7.45 -16.26 -8.93
N PHE A 25 -6.26 -16.64 -8.47
CA PHE A 25 -5.30 -15.75 -7.85
C PHE A 25 -3.91 -15.79 -8.51
N GLY A 26 -3.69 -16.73 -9.44
CA GLY A 26 -2.44 -16.75 -10.18
C GLY A 26 -2.42 -15.68 -11.27
N GLN A 27 -1.23 -15.14 -11.51
CA GLN A 27 -0.99 -14.05 -12.44
C GLN A 27 -0.72 -14.52 -13.87
N LEU A 28 -1.00 -15.79 -14.18
CA LEU A 28 -0.66 -16.42 -15.45
C LEU A 28 -1.94 -16.61 -16.28
N ASP A 29 -2.00 -16.01 -17.47
CA ASP A 29 -3.13 -16.18 -18.40
C ASP A 29 -3.09 -17.56 -19.06
N TRP A 30 -3.78 -18.53 -18.44
CA TRP A 30 -3.83 -19.93 -18.87
C TRP A 30 -4.58 -20.19 -20.19
N LEU A 31 -5.25 -19.17 -20.73
CA LEU A 31 -5.94 -19.23 -22.02
C LEU A 31 -5.01 -18.84 -23.19
N SER A 32 -3.77 -18.43 -22.92
CA SER A 32 -2.80 -18.07 -23.96
C SER A 32 -2.00 -19.31 -24.42
N PRO A 33 -1.97 -19.60 -25.74
CA PRO A 33 -1.28 -20.78 -26.26
C PRO A 33 0.25 -20.59 -26.26
N SER A 34 0.93 -21.03 -25.19
CA SER A 34 2.38 -21.22 -25.06
C SER A 34 3.28 -19.97 -25.31
N PRO A 35 4.25 -19.67 -24.43
CA PRO A 35 5.11 -18.49 -24.55
C PRO A 35 6.05 -18.51 -25.78
N ALA A 36 6.14 -19.62 -26.52
CA ALA A 36 6.94 -19.69 -27.73
C ALA A 36 6.37 -18.93 -28.94
N ARG A 37 5.09 -18.48 -28.91
CA ARG A 37 4.43 -17.81 -30.05
C ARG A 37 4.08 -16.34 -29.84
N MET A 38 4.57 -15.70 -28.78
CA MET A 38 4.15 -14.34 -28.42
C MET A 38 5.34 -13.35 -28.39
N TYR A 39 6.20 -13.41 -29.40
CA TYR A 39 7.04 -12.26 -29.73
C TYR A 39 6.15 -11.20 -30.39
N GLY A 40 5.49 -10.33 -29.62
CA GLY A 40 5.05 -9.05 -30.20
C GLY A 40 3.81 -8.34 -29.68
N ILE A 41 3.07 -8.80 -28.66
CA ILE A 41 1.88 -8.05 -28.23
C ILE A 41 1.84 -7.90 -26.71
N ASN A 42 2.22 -6.70 -26.26
CA ASN A 42 1.84 -6.07 -24.99
C ASN A 42 1.68 -7.01 -23.78
N MET A 43 2.76 -7.17 -23.00
CA MET A 43 2.63 -7.63 -21.62
C MET A 43 1.67 -6.69 -20.86
N PRO A 44 0.67 -7.21 -20.12
CA PRO A 44 -0.01 -6.42 -19.12
C PRO A 44 1.04 -5.99 -18.08
N LYS A 45 1.04 -4.70 -17.74
CA LYS A 45 1.96 -4.07 -16.79
C LYS A 45 1.94 -4.91 -15.50
N MET A 46 3.06 -5.59 -15.22
CA MET A 46 3.20 -6.42 -14.02
C MET A 46 2.80 -5.56 -12.81
N PRO A 47 1.98 -6.07 -11.87
CA PRO A 47 1.75 -5.36 -10.63
C PRO A 47 3.11 -5.16 -9.95
N LEU A 48 3.38 -3.93 -9.49
CA LEU A 48 4.64 -3.57 -8.84
C LEU A 48 5.05 -4.68 -7.88
N THR A 49 6.30 -5.11 -8.02
CA THR A 49 6.91 -6.09 -7.11
C THR A 49 6.75 -5.60 -5.66
N PRO A 50 6.51 -6.51 -4.71
CA PRO A 50 6.30 -6.12 -3.31
C PRO A 50 7.47 -5.28 -2.76
N GLU A 51 8.70 -5.51 -3.24
CA GLU A 51 9.89 -4.76 -2.87
C GLU A 51 9.86 -3.29 -3.33
N GLN A 52 9.32 -3.03 -4.53
CA GLN A 52 9.15 -1.65 -5.02
C GLN A 52 8.13 -0.87 -4.18
N ARG A 53 7.07 -1.53 -3.71
CA ARG A 53 6.11 -0.89 -2.80
C ARG A 53 6.71 -0.60 -1.43
N ILE A 54 7.53 -1.50 -0.89
CA ILE A 54 8.20 -1.29 0.41
C ILE A 54 9.11 -0.07 0.31
N LYS A 55 9.93 0.03 -0.74
CA LYS A 55 10.81 1.17 -0.95
C LYS A 55 10.06 2.50 -1.10
N GLU A 56 8.93 2.48 -1.82
CA GLU A 56 8.07 3.66 -1.95
C GLU A 56 7.48 4.08 -0.59
N LEU A 57 7.00 3.12 0.20
CA LEU A 57 6.45 3.38 1.53
C LEU A 57 7.51 3.89 2.51
N GLU A 58 8.73 3.35 2.48
CA GLU A 58 9.86 3.84 3.28
C GLU A 58 10.21 5.29 2.94
N GLN A 59 10.19 5.65 1.65
CA GLN A 59 10.40 7.02 1.22
C GLN A 59 9.30 7.95 1.74
N GLN A 60 8.03 7.55 1.62
CA GLN A 60 6.90 8.33 2.12
C GLN A 60 6.99 8.54 3.64
N LEU A 61 7.46 7.54 4.38
CA LEU A 61 7.65 7.62 5.82
C LEU A 61 8.74 8.65 6.17
N ALA A 62 9.90 8.59 5.52
CA ALA A 62 10.98 9.56 5.73
C ALA A 62 10.54 11.00 5.41
N GLU A 63 9.82 11.20 4.31
CA GLU A 63 9.26 12.52 3.97
C GLU A 63 8.24 13.02 5.02
N SER A 64 7.44 12.11 5.58
CA SER A 64 6.46 12.47 6.63
C SER A 64 7.13 12.86 7.94
N GLU A 65 8.22 12.19 8.32
CA GLU A 65 8.96 12.47 9.56
C GLU A 65 9.62 13.85 9.50
N VAL A 66 10.28 14.18 8.38
CA VAL A 66 10.88 15.50 8.17
C VAL A 66 9.82 16.60 8.23
N LYS A 67 8.67 16.40 7.58
CA LYS A 67 7.54 17.35 7.64
C LYS A 67 7.03 17.50 9.08
N ALA A 68 6.90 16.42 9.83
CA ALA A 68 6.45 16.45 11.22
C ALA A 68 7.41 17.24 12.12
N GLN A 69 8.72 16.98 12.02
CA GLN A 69 9.75 17.72 12.77
C GLN A 69 9.74 19.20 12.44
N PHE A 70 9.57 19.55 11.16
CA PHE A 70 9.43 20.95 10.74
C PHE A 70 8.21 21.61 11.38
N PHE A 71 7.03 20.96 11.31
CA PHE A 71 5.82 21.50 11.93
C PHE A 71 5.94 21.62 13.45
N GLU A 72 6.59 20.66 14.11
CA GLU A 72 6.87 20.72 15.54
C GLU A 72 7.73 21.94 15.89
N ALA A 73 8.82 22.18 15.14
CA ALA A 73 9.67 23.34 15.34
C ALA A 73 8.91 24.66 15.15
N VAL A 74 8.10 24.76 14.09
CA VAL A 74 7.25 25.95 13.84
C VAL A 74 6.25 26.16 14.98
N VAL A 75 5.56 25.11 15.43
CA VAL A 75 4.62 25.18 16.56
C VAL A 75 5.34 25.59 17.83
N LYS A 76 6.56 25.10 18.08
CA LYS A 76 7.38 25.48 19.23
C LYS A 76 7.69 26.97 19.23
N VAL A 77 8.18 27.50 18.11
CA VAL A 77 8.45 28.95 17.96
C VAL A 77 7.17 29.77 18.15
N MET A 78 6.05 29.31 17.60
CA MET A 78 4.77 30.01 17.73
C MET A 78 4.28 30.06 19.18
N ASN A 79 4.51 28.99 19.95
CA ASN A 79 4.19 28.93 21.37
C ASN A 79 5.13 29.80 22.22
N THR A 80 6.42 29.86 21.89
CA THR A 80 7.41 30.63 22.68
C THR A 80 7.35 32.13 22.40
N GLU A 81 7.31 32.53 21.12
CA GLU A 81 7.41 33.94 20.71
C GLU A 81 6.06 34.67 20.73
N PHE A 82 4.97 33.95 20.40
CA PHE A 82 3.65 34.56 20.22
C PHE A 82 2.64 34.11 21.27
N GLY A 83 3.01 33.23 22.20
CA GLY A 83 2.13 32.74 23.26
C GLY A 83 0.87 32.06 22.72
N ALA A 84 0.91 31.54 21.49
CA ALA A 84 -0.23 30.98 20.74
C ALA A 84 -0.65 29.60 21.28
N THR A 85 -0.96 29.54 22.58
CA THR A 85 -1.49 28.34 23.21
C THR A 85 -2.91 28.11 22.74
N LEU A 86 -3.12 27.01 22.01
CA LEU A 86 -4.47 26.58 21.63
C LEU A 86 -5.26 26.25 22.90
N THR A 87 -6.21 27.10 23.25
CA THR A 87 -7.10 26.82 24.38
C THR A 87 -7.93 25.56 24.10
N LYS A 88 -8.27 24.81 25.15
CA LYS A 88 -9.08 23.59 25.06
C LYS A 88 -10.40 23.81 24.29
N LYS A 89 -10.96 25.02 24.37
CA LYS A 89 -12.15 25.45 23.61
C LYS A 89 -11.89 25.47 22.10
N GLN A 90 -10.75 26.01 21.65
CA GLN A 90 -10.36 26.06 20.23
C GLN A 90 -10.12 24.64 19.66
N LEU A 91 -9.43 23.76 20.40
CA LEU A 91 -9.22 22.35 20.04
C LEU A 91 -10.53 21.58 19.85
N ALA A 92 -11.50 21.78 20.74
CA ALA A 92 -12.82 21.15 20.63
C ALA A 92 -13.56 21.58 19.34
N THR A 93 -13.45 22.85 18.94
CA THR A 93 -14.06 23.35 17.69
C THR A 93 -13.41 22.74 16.44
N LEU A 94 -12.08 22.63 16.42
CA LEU A 94 -11.34 22.01 15.31
C LEU A 94 -11.67 20.53 15.17
N SER A 95 -11.74 19.80 16.29
CA SER A 95 -12.11 18.37 16.30
C SER A 95 -13.54 18.14 15.77
N ARG A 96 -14.50 18.98 16.18
CA ARG A 96 -15.88 18.92 15.69
C ARG A 96 -15.99 19.27 14.20
N LYS A 97 -15.10 20.11 13.67
CA LYS A 97 -15.08 20.50 12.24
C LYS A 97 -14.59 19.35 11.35
N ARG A 98 -13.55 18.59 11.76
CA ARG A 98 -13.10 17.40 11.01
C ARG A 98 -14.21 16.36 10.84
N LYS A 99 -14.98 16.07 11.89
CA LYS A 99 -16.09 15.10 11.83
C LYS A 99 -17.19 15.43 10.82
N ARG A 100 -17.33 16.69 10.39
CA ARG A 100 -18.33 17.08 9.38
C ARG A 100 -17.81 16.99 7.95
N GLY A 101 -16.48 16.98 7.76
CA GLY A 101 -15.84 16.94 6.44
C GLY A 101 -15.71 15.53 5.86
N ASP A 102 -15.56 14.50 6.71
CA ASP A 102 -15.44 13.08 6.30
C ASP A 102 -16.80 12.40 6.04
N SER A 103 -17.92 13.13 6.10
CA SER A 103 -19.28 12.59 5.90
C SER A 103 -19.95 13.08 4.60
N GLN A 104 -19.18 13.58 3.64
CA GLN A 104 -19.66 13.89 2.29
C GLN A 104 -18.88 13.10 1.23
#